data_AF-A0A328R5B2-F1
#
_entry.id   AF-A0A328R5B2-F1
#
_cell.length_a   1.000
_cell.length_b   1.000
_cell.length_c   1.000
_cell.angle_alpha   90.00
_cell.angle_beta   90.00
_cell.angle_gamma   90.00
#
_symmetry.space_group_name_H-M   'P 1'
#
loop_
_entity.id
_entity.type
_entity.pdbx_description
1 polymer ?
#
loop_
_entity_poly.entity_id
_entity_poly.type
_entity_poly.pdbx_seq_one_letter_code
_entity_poly.pdbx_strand_id
1 'polypeptide(L)'
;MGLATKLCFETIESLYPHLRHINTHLYTKTQEGVPLHHSMQSLFNSSKIATKFSIQSVNISSWISYKYDYEKQSSSLLTHYWRIIQKPLCLIALSSILNAGLLFIFVPKVHKLFTELNQSPPFIITFILHIKTLLATYSHSIVISLLLLGVLSSKWIKSRIVKMLKRYLYPLFLHKLCMEISLYLQQHIDIKSIIESIQVNKNSLYKTSLHTFKNIAINNHKLKEGFFSLLPTHSEQHIITHAIASNQLHKGLHYIAKIHKDNFFDSLKQSLSRLSLCLLILTGITILTGFYLTLLPLQYLVKNL
;
A
#
# COMPACT_ATOMS: atom_id res chain seq x y z
N MET A 1 -19.60 -20.77 31.99
CA MET A 1 -18.96 -19.51 31.53
C MET A 1 -18.36 -18.82 32.75
N GLY A 2 -17.07 -18.46 32.74
CA GLY A 2 -16.40 -17.90 33.92
C GLY A 2 -16.83 -16.46 34.24
N LEU A 3 -16.73 -16.06 35.51
CA LEU A 3 -17.13 -14.72 35.98
C LEU A 3 -16.40 -13.59 35.22
N ALA A 4 -15.12 -13.80 34.90
CA ALA A 4 -14.29 -12.85 34.18
C ALA A 4 -14.71 -12.61 32.72
N THR A 5 -15.23 -13.65 32.02
CA THR A 5 -15.72 -13.48 30.64
C THR A 5 -17.07 -12.77 30.61
N LYS A 6 -17.93 -13.02 31.60
CA LYS A 6 -19.21 -12.32 31.75
C LYS A 6 -19.00 -10.82 32.02
N LEU A 7 -18.13 -10.49 32.98
CA LEU A 7 -17.76 -9.10 33.28
C LEU A 7 -17.19 -8.39 32.05
N CYS A 8 -16.33 -9.07 31.29
CA CYS A 8 -15.77 -8.51 30.06
C CYS A 8 -16.86 -8.10 29.05
N PHE A 9 -17.85 -8.96 28.80
CA PHE A 9 -18.96 -8.66 27.90
C PHE A 9 -19.85 -7.53 28.39
N GLU A 10 -20.11 -7.44 29.69
CA GLU A 10 -20.84 -6.33 30.31
C GLU A 10 -20.07 -5.00 30.24
N THR A 11 -18.74 -5.06 30.33
CA THR A 11 -17.88 -3.86 30.23
C THR A 11 -17.80 -3.37 28.77
N ILE A 12 -17.80 -4.28 27.80
CA ILE A 12 -17.84 -3.93 26.38
C ILE A 12 -19.19 -3.31 26.01
N GLU A 13 -20.30 -3.88 26.48
CA GLU A 13 -21.64 -3.37 26.18
C GLU A 13 -21.89 -2.00 26.82
N SER A 14 -21.35 -1.76 28.02
CA SER A 14 -21.45 -0.47 28.71
C SER A 14 -20.54 0.62 28.13
N LEU A 15 -19.29 0.30 27.81
CA LEU A 15 -18.35 1.29 27.27
C LEU A 15 -18.55 1.54 25.76
N TYR A 16 -19.00 0.54 25.01
CA TYR A 16 -19.11 0.59 23.55
C TYR A 16 -20.46 0.03 23.06
N PRO A 17 -21.58 0.70 23.37
CA PRO A 17 -22.92 0.21 22.99
C PRO A 17 -23.12 0.07 21.47
N HIS A 18 -22.35 0.82 20.66
CA HIS A 18 -22.33 0.71 19.20
C HIS A 18 -21.63 -0.55 18.68
N LEU A 19 -20.88 -1.27 19.53
CA LEU A 19 -20.22 -2.55 19.19
C LEU A 19 -21.03 -3.77 19.65
N ARG A 20 -22.32 -3.58 19.97
CA ARG A 20 -23.21 -4.66 20.45
C ARG A 20 -23.22 -5.89 19.54
N HIS A 21 -23.15 -5.68 18.22
CA HIS A 21 -23.07 -6.77 17.23
C HIS A 21 -21.80 -7.61 17.36
N ILE A 22 -20.65 -6.97 17.62
CA ILE A 22 -19.37 -7.63 17.89
C ILE A 22 -19.44 -8.39 19.21
N ASN A 23 -20.09 -7.79 20.22
CA ASN A 23 -20.28 -8.39 21.53
C ASN A 23 -21.13 -9.68 21.44
N THR A 24 -22.26 -9.63 20.73
CA THR A 24 -23.11 -10.81 20.47
C THR A 24 -22.38 -11.88 19.69
N HIS A 25 -21.55 -11.52 18.70
CA HIS A 25 -20.77 -12.48 17.92
C HIS A 25 -19.65 -13.13 18.75
N LEU A 26 -18.99 -12.38 19.62
CA LEU A 26 -18.00 -12.93 20.55
C LEU A 26 -18.68 -13.85 21.58
N TYR A 27 -19.85 -13.45 22.08
CA TYR A 27 -20.64 -14.22 23.03
C TYR A 27 -21.06 -15.58 22.44
N THR A 28 -21.61 -15.61 21.23
CA THR A 28 -21.98 -16.86 20.54
C THR A 28 -20.76 -17.76 20.31
N LYS A 29 -19.65 -17.20 19.81
CA LYS A 29 -18.39 -17.95 19.65
C LYS A 29 -17.88 -18.55 20.97
N THR A 30 -18.00 -17.81 22.07
CA THR A 30 -17.61 -18.36 23.39
C THR A 30 -18.56 -19.43 23.91
N GLN A 31 -19.85 -19.38 23.54
CA GLN A 31 -20.80 -20.45 23.83
C GLN A 31 -20.54 -21.71 22.98
N GLU A 32 -20.02 -21.55 21.76
CA GLU A 32 -19.54 -22.64 20.90
C GLU A 32 -18.25 -23.32 21.42
N GLY A 33 -17.75 -22.93 22.60
CA GLY A 33 -16.53 -23.49 23.20
C GLY A 33 -15.23 -22.89 22.64
N VAL A 34 -15.30 -21.89 21.76
CA VAL A 34 -14.13 -21.20 21.25
C VAL A 34 -13.60 -20.24 22.34
N PRO A 35 -12.30 -20.31 22.71
CA PRO A 35 -11.74 -19.40 23.71
C PRO A 35 -11.92 -17.95 23.26
N LEU A 36 -12.34 -17.06 24.17
CA LEU A 36 -12.58 -15.63 23.90
C LEU A 36 -11.42 -14.98 23.13
N HIS A 37 -10.17 -15.32 23.49
CA HIS A 37 -8.97 -14.86 22.79
C HIS A 37 -8.98 -15.17 21.30
N HIS A 38 -9.36 -16.40 20.95
CA HIS A 38 -9.33 -16.87 19.58
C HIS A 38 -10.44 -16.20 18.75
N SER A 39 -11.61 -15.97 19.36
CA SER A 39 -12.72 -15.25 18.76
C SER A 39 -12.38 -13.78 18.54
N MET A 40 -11.77 -13.12 19.53
CA MET A 40 -11.31 -11.73 19.43
C MET A 40 -10.19 -11.57 18.40
N GLN A 41 -9.22 -12.48 18.40
CA GLN A 41 -8.15 -12.47 17.41
C GLN A 41 -8.69 -12.69 16.00
N SER A 42 -9.73 -13.52 15.83
CA SER A 42 -10.36 -13.75 14.51
C SER A 42 -11.13 -12.54 13.98
N LEU A 43 -11.72 -11.71 14.85
CA LEU A 43 -12.48 -10.52 14.45
C LEU A 43 -11.57 -9.35 14.03
N PHE A 44 -10.40 -9.21 14.66
CA PHE A 44 -9.49 -8.08 14.44
C PHE A 44 -8.22 -8.46 13.63
N ASN A 45 -8.11 -9.69 13.13
CA ASN A 45 -7.00 -10.14 12.28
C ASN A 45 -7.16 -9.64 10.84
N SER A 46 -6.93 -8.33 10.64
CA SER A 46 -6.58 -7.76 9.33
C SER A 46 -5.09 -7.40 9.21
N SER A 47 -4.31 -7.52 10.30
CA SER A 47 -2.88 -7.19 10.32
C SER A 47 -1.97 -8.42 10.11
N LYS A 48 -1.00 -8.31 9.20
CA LYS A 48 0.06 -9.31 8.93
C LYS A 48 1.04 -9.53 10.10
N ILE A 49 0.82 -8.88 11.23
CA ILE A 49 1.55 -9.01 12.48
C ILE A 49 0.51 -9.47 13.50
N ALA A 50 0.69 -10.68 14.03
CA ALA A 50 -0.17 -11.26 15.04
C ALA A 50 0.65 -11.39 16.33
N THR A 51 0.28 -10.63 17.35
CA THR A 51 0.78 -10.78 18.71
C THR A 51 -0.09 -11.82 19.42
N LYS A 52 0.51 -12.93 19.87
CA LYS A 52 -0.19 -13.91 20.73
C LYS A 52 0.08 -13.53 22.18
N PHE A 53 -0.81 -12.75 22.79
CA PHE A 53 -0.80 -12.56 24.24
C PHE A 53 -1.78 -13.53 24.91
N SER A 54 -1.44 -14.03 26.09
CA SER A 54 -2.43 -14.64 26.97
C SER A 54 -3.33 -13.53 27.53
N ILE A 55 -4.66 -13.73 27.48
CA ILE A 55 -5.67 -12.74 27.95
C ILE A 55 -5.45 -12.30 29.41
N GLN A 56 -4.80 -13.11 30.23
CA GLN A 56 -4.69 -12.89 31.67
C GLN A 56 -3.88 -11.63 32.06
N SER A 57 -3.10 -11.04 31.15
CA SER A 57 -2.29 -9.84 31.42
C SER A 57 -2.76 -8.58 30.69
N VAL A 58 -3.81 -8.65 29.88
CA VAL A 58 -4.25 -7.56 29.01
C VAL A 58 -5.60 -7.03 29.49
N ASN A 59 -5.69 -5.73 29.80
CA ASN A 59 -6.97 -5.10 30.08
C ASN A 59 -7.83 -5.10 28.79
N ILE A 60 -8.78 -6.02 28.72
CA ILE A 60 -9.53 -6.35 27.49
C ILE A 60 -10.31 -5.14 26.97
N SER A 61 -10.89 -4.31 27.85
CA SER A 61 -11.62 -3.11 27.45
C SER A 61 -10.72 -2.10 26.75
N SER A 62 -9.51 -1.87 27.29
CA SER A 62 -8.50 -1.00 26.68
C SER A 62 -8.00 -1.55 25.34
N TRP A 63 -7.83 -2.87 25.23
CA TRP A 63 -7.38 -3.51 24.00
C TRP A 63 -8.41 -3.41 22.89
N ILE A 64 -9.70 -3.63 23.20
CA ILE A 64 -10.80 -3.46 22.24
C ILE A 64 -10.90 -2.01 21.81
N SER A 65 -10.85 -1.07 22.76
CA SER A 65 -10.93 0.36 22.46
C SER A 65 -9.86 0.79 21.47
N TYR A 66 -8.62 0.35 21.69
CA TYR A 66 -7.55 0.62 20.75
C TYR A 66 -7.71 -0.12 19.44
N LYS A 67 -8.09 -1.40 19.42
CA LYS A 67 -8.25 -2.13 18.16
C LYS A 67 -9.32 -1.50 17.31
N TYR A 68 -10.41 -1.05 17.94
CA TYR A 68 -11.45 -0.27 17.30
C TYR A 68 -10.93 1.10 16.81
N ASP A 69 -10.25 1.87 17.65
CA ASP A 69 -9.69 3.16 17.26
C ASP A 69 -8.63 3.03 16.16
N TYR A 70 -7.84 1.96 16.21
CA TYR A 70 -6.84 1.61 15.21
C TYR A 70 -7.49 1.18 13.89
N GLU A 71 -8.58 0.40 13.92
CA GLU A 71 -9.36 0.06 12.73
C GLU A 71 -10.08 1.27 12.15
N LYS A 72 -10.63 2.14 13.00
CA LYS A 72 -11.24 3.42 12.62
C LYS A 72 -10.20 4.37 12.03
N GLN A 73 -9.00 4.42 12.61
CA GLN A 73 -7.88 5.12 12.01
C GLN A 73 -7.47 4.46 10.69
N SER A 74 -7.38 3.14 10.61
CA SER A 74 -7.04 2.41 9.39
C SER A 74 -8.05 2.64 8.26
N SER A 75 -9.35 2.70 8.56
CA SER A 75 -10.39 3.02 7.58
C SER A 75 -10.33 4.50 7.16
N SER A 76 -10.07 5.42 8.10
CA SER A 76 -9.79 6.83 7.78
C SER A 76 -8.55 6.97 6.89
N LEU A 77 -7.54 6.11 7.08
CA LEU A 77 -6.36 6.07 6.24
C LEU A 77 -6.68 5.53 4.85
N LEU A 78 -7.49 4.48 4.75
CA LEU A 78 -7.93 3.92 3.48
C LEU A 78 -8.72 4.94 2.63
N THR A 79 -9.62 5.69 3.27
CA THR A 79 -10.34 6.78 2.59
C THR A 79 -9.41 7.92 2.19
N HIS A 80 -8.41 8.24 3.02
CA HIS A 80 -7.39 9.22 2.66
C HIS A 80 -6.52 8.75 1.48
N TYR A 81 -6.08 7.49 1.47
CA TYR A 81 -5.39 6.86 0.34
C TYR A 81 -6.23 6.95 -0.94
N TRP A 82 -7.51 6.58 -0.84
CA TRP A 82 -8.42 6.60 -1.98
C TRP A 82 -8.54 8.00 -2.58
N ARG A 83 -8.69 9.03 -1.74
CA ARG A 83 -8.74 10.43 -2.20
C ARG A 83 -7.47 10.87 -2.92
N ILE A 84 -6.29 10.46 -2.44
CA ILE A 84 -5.01 10.81 -3.08
C ILE A 84 -4.86 10.08 -4.42
N ILE A 85 -5.35 8.84 -4.53
CA ILE A 85 -5.18 7.98 -5.71
C ILE A 85 -6.25 8.25 -6.80
N GLN A 86 -7.43 8.74 -6.44
CA GLN A 86 -8.56 8.89 -7.37
C GLN A 86 -8.24 9.80 -8.57
N LYS A 87 -7.68 10.99 -8.33
CA LYS A 87 -7.32 11.94 -9.42
C LYS A 87 -6.33 11.36 -10.43
N PRO A 88 -5.17 10.81 -10.02
CA PRO A 88 -4.23 10.20 -10.96
C PRO A 88 -4.83 8.99 -11.68
N LEU A 89 -5.68 8.18 -11.02
CA LEU A 89 -6.41 7.10 -11.71
C LEU A 89 -7.33 7.62 -12.82
N CYS A 90 -8.11 8.67 -12.57
CA CYS A 90 -8.95 9.29 -13.58
C CYS A 90 -8.11 9.84 -14.76
N LEU A 91 -6.94 10.45 -14.48
CA LEU A 91 -6.01 10.91 -15.51
C LEU A 91 -5.41 9.76 -16.33
N ILE A 92 -5.07 8.63 -15.69
CA ILE A 92 -4.62 7.41 -16.41
C ILE A 92 -5.71 6.94 -17.36
N ALA A 93 -6.95 6.82 -16.86
CA ALA A 93 -8.07 6.36 -17.66
C ALA A 93 -8.33 7.29 -18.85
N LEU A 94 -8.40 8.61 -18.61
CA LEU A 94 -8.60 9.61 -19.65
C LEU A 94 -7.47 9.58 -20.70
N SER A 95 -6.21 9.51 -20.24
CA SER A 95 -5.04 9.43 -21.12
C SER A 95 -5.06 8.18 -21.99
N SER A 96 -5.41 7.03 -21.41
CA SER A 96 -5.53 5.77 -22.12
C SER A 96 -6.64 5.82 -23.18
N ILE A 97 -7.81 6.36 -22.83
CA ILE A 97 -8.94 6.49 -23.75
C ILE A 97 -8.59 7.42 -24.92
N LEU A 98 -7.98 8.58 -24.66
CA LEU A 98 -7.56 9.52 -25.70
C LEU A 98 -6.53 8.90 -26.65
N ASN A 99 -5.51 8.23 -26.10
CA ASN A 99 -4.50 7.53 -26.88
C ASN A 99 -5.10 6.43 -27.76
N ALA A 100 -5.98 5.60 -27.18
CA ALA A 100 -6.66 4.54 -27.91
C ALA A 100 -7.56 5.11 -29.02
N GLY A 101 -8.33 6.15 -28.73
CA GLY A 101 -9.17 6.83 -29.74
C GLY A 101 -8.35 7.37 -30.90
N LEU A 102 -7.20 8.00 -30.62
CA LEU A 102 -6.31 8.54 -31.65
C LEU A 102 -5.74 7.42 -32.54
N LEU A 103 -5.22 6.35 -31.94
CA LEU A 103 -4.59 5.23 -32.66
C LEU A 103 -5.58 4.37 -33.45
N PHE A 104 -6.73 4.05 -32.86
CA PHE A 104 -7.67 3.09 -33.44
C PHE A 104 -8.75 3.71 -34.32
N ILE A 105 -9.16 4.96 -34.04
CA ILE A 105 -10.26 5.61 -34.76
C ILE A 105 -9.72 6.73 -35.65
N PHE A 106 -8.89 7.63 -35.10
CA PHE A 106 -8.53 8.87 -35.78
C PHE A 106 -7.50 8.66 -36.91
N VAL A 107 -6.36 8.03 -36.61
CA VAL A 107 -5.28 7.79 -37.59
C VAL A 107 -5.76 7.02 -38.84
N PRO A 108 -6.56 5.95 -38.74
CA PRO A 108 -7.08 5.26 -39.93
C PRO A 108 -8.00 6.12 -40.79
N LYS A 109 -8.80 7.02 -40.19
CA LYS A 109 -9.67 7.94 -40.93
C LYS A 109 -8.85 8.96 -41.71
N VAL A 110 -7.83 9.55 -41.09
CA VAL A 110 -6.96 10.52 -41.78
C VAL A 110 -6.21 9.84 -42.93
N HIS A 111 -5.71 8.62 -42.73
CA HIS A 111 -5.11 7.85 -43.82
C HIS A 111 -6.08 7.64 -45.00
N LYS A 112 -7.33 7.23 -44.73
CA LYS A 112 -8.35 7.06 -45.77
C LYS A 112 -8.60 8.35 -46.54
N LEU A 113 -8.63 9.48 -45.85
CA LEU A 113 -8.84 10.78 -46.46
C LEU A 113 -7.68 11.18 -47.40
N PHE A 114 -6.42 10.90 -47.03
CA PHE A 114 -5.27 11.07 -47.93
C PHE A 114 -5.35 10.16 -49.16
N THR A 115 -5.77 8.89 -48.98
CA THR A 115 -5.96 7.98 -50.11
C THR A 115 -7.09 8.42 -51.05
N GLU A 116 -8.18 8.95 -50.51
CA GLU A 116 -9.31 9.50 -51.30
C GLU A 116 -8.90 10.77 -52.06
N LEU A 117 -7.99 11.56 -51.51
CA LEU A 117 -7.40 12.73 -52.17
C LEU A 117 -6.31 12.38 -53.20
N ASN A 118 -6.06 11.09 -53.47
CA ASN A 118 -4.96 10.60 -54.32
C ASN A 118 -3.58 11.12 -53.90
N GLN A 119 -3.37 11.34 -52.61
CA GLN A 119 -2.11 11.84 -52.06
C GLN A 119 -1.42 10.79 -51.20
N SER A 120 -0.08 10.81 -51.22
CA SER A 120 0.72 9.98 -50.33
C SER A 120 0.54 10.46 -48.88
N PRO A 121 0.12 9.58 -47.96
CA PRO A 121 -0.04 9.95 -46.56
C PRO A 121 1.33 10.32 -45.95
N PRO A 122 1.37 11.30 -45.04
CA PRO A 122 2.62 11.71 -44.38
C PRO A 122 3.23 10.57 -43.56
N PHE A 123 4.57 10.59 -43.44
CA PHE A 123 5.38 9.54 -42.79
C PHE A 123 4.89 9.17 -41.38
N ILE A 124 4.39 10.13 -40.60
CA ILE A 124 3.89 9.88 -39.24
C ILE A 124 2.67 8.94 -39.25
N ILE A 125 1.77 9.08 -40.24
CA ILE A 125 0.57 8.25 -40.37
C ILE A 125 0.95 6.84 -40.81
N THR A 126 1.85 6.73 -41.80
CA THR A 126 2.32 5.43 -42.29
C THR A 126 3.11 4.70 -41.21
N PHE A 127 3.94 5.40 -40.45
CA PHE A 127 4.68 4.84 -39.31
C PHE A 127 3.75 4.29 -38.21
N ILE A 128 2.73 5.07 -37.81
CA ILE A 128 1.76 4.62 -36.79
C ILE A 128 0.95 3.42 -37.28
N LEU A 129 0.52 3.42 -38.55
CA LEU A 129 -0.19 2.28 -39.13
C LEU A 129 0.71 1.05 -39.26
N HIS A 130 1.99 1.23 -39.60
CA HIS A 130 2.95 0.14 -39.67
C HIS A 130 3.20 -0.46 -38.28
N ILE A 131 3.30 0.36 -37.22
CA ILE A 131 3.36 -0.15 -35.84
C ILE A 131 2.08 -0.91 -35.50
N LYS A 132 0.90 -0.38 -35.86
CA LYS A 132 -0.39 -1.02 -35.59
C LYS A 132 -0.51 -2.37 -36.31
N THR A 133 -0.13 -2.46 -37.58
CA THR A 133 -0.15 -3.71 -38.34
C THR A 133 0.88 -4.69 -37.80
N LEU A 134 2.08 -4.24 -37.46
CA LEU A 134 3.11 -5.08 -36.84
C LEU A 134 2.61 -5.63 -35.48
N LEU A 135 1.94 -4.81 -34.68
CA LEU A 135 1.31 -5.25 -33.44
C LEU A 135 0.18 -6.26 -33.68
N ALA A 136 -0.63 -6.08 -34.72
CA ALA A 136 -1.74 -6.97 -35.03
C ALA A 136 -1.25 -8.32 -35.58
N THR A 137 -0.36 -8.29 -36.56
CA THR A 137 0.18 -9.46 -37.28
C THR A 137 1.12 -10.28 -36.40
N TYR A 138 1.97 -9.63 -35.62
CA TYR A 138 2.91 -10.29 -34.72
C TYR A 138 2.43 -10.29 -33.27
N SER A 139 1.16 -9.96 -32.99
CA SER A 139 0.58 -9.96 -31.64
C SER A 139 0.94 -11.22 -30.86
N HIS A 140 0.79 -12.38 -31.50
CA HIS A 140 1.07 -13.68 -30.90
C HIS A 140 2.58 -13.92 -30.71
N SER A 141 3.43 -13.59 -31.68
CA SER A 141 4.88 -13.78 -31.52
C SER A 141 5.49 -12.80 -30.52
N ILE A 142 5.01 -11.55 -30.48
CA ILE A 142 5.40 -10.53 -29.50
C ILE A 142 4.97 -10.96 -28.10
N VAL A 143 3.76 -11.49 -27.92
CA VAL A 143 3.29 -12.03 -26.64
C VAL A 143 4.11 -13.25 -26.21
N ILE A 144 4.43 -14.17 -27.13
CA ILE A 144 5.27 -15.34 -26.85
C ILE A 144 6.71 -14.91 -26.50
N SER A 145 7.30 -13.97 -27.24
CA SER A 145 8.62 -13.41 -26.93
C SER A 145 8.64 -12.65 -25.61
N LEU A 146 7.59 -11.87 -25.28
CA LEU A 146 7.42 -11.22 -23.98
C LEU A 146 7.24 -12.23 -22.84
N LEU A 147 6.52 -13.33 -23.08
CA LEU A 147 6.39 -14.42 -22.12
C LEU A 147 7.74 -15.11 -21.88
N LEU A 148 8.49 -15.43 -22.94
CA LEU A 148 9.82 -16.04 -22.84
C LEU A 148 10.84 -15.10 -22.16
N LEU A 149 10.88 -13.83 -22.56
CA LEU A 149 11.67 -12.78 -21.88
C LEU A 149 11.22 -12.62 -20.43
N GLY A 150 9.91 -12.63 -20.17
CA GLY A 150 9.32 -12.56 -18.84
C GLY A 150 9.70 -13.75 -17.96
N VAL A 151 9.78 -14.96 -18.52
CA VAL A 151 10.22 -16.18 -17.82
C VAL A 151 11.72 -16.11 -17.51
N LEU A 152 12.56 -15.75 -18.50
CA LEU A 152 14.01 -15.63 -18.34
C LEU A 152 14.40 -14.53 -17.34
N SER A 153 13.71 -13.40 -17.39
CA SER A 153 13.94 -12.27 -16.48
C SER A 153 13.13 -12.36 -15.18
N SER A 154 12.25 -13.35 -15.03
CA SER A 154 11.31 -13.46 -13.90
C SER A 154 12.00 -13.40 -12.54
N LYS A 155 13.12 -14.10 -12.37
CA LYS A 155 13.88 -14.11 -11.10
C LYS A 155 14.45 -12.73 -10.77
N TRP A 156 15.01 -12.04 -11.76
CA TRP A 156 15.63 -10.74 -11.59
C TRP A 156 14.58 -9.63 -11.41
N ILE A 157 13.55 -9.62 -12.24
CA ILE A 157 12.40 -8.71 -12.15
C ILE A 157 11.68 -8.90 -10.83
N LYS A 158 11.38 -10.14 -10.43
CA LYS A 158 10.73 -10.44 -9.14
C LYS A 158 11.59 -9.95 -7.99
N SER A 159 12.89 -10.20 -7.99
CA SER A 159 13.82 -9.69 -6.96
C SER A 159 13.81 -8.16 -6.88
N ARG A 160 13.85 -7.48 -8.04
CA ARG A 160 13.87 -6.01 -8.11
C ARG A 160 12.55 -5.38 -7.68
N ILE A 161 11.43 -5.95 -8.12
CA ILE A 161 10.08 -5.55 -7.69
C ILE A 161 9.92 -5.77 -6.18
N VAL A 162 10.34 -6.93 -5.67
CA VAL A 162 10.27 -7.24 -4.23
C VAL A 162 11.15 -6.27 -3.42
N LYS A 163 12.36 -5.95 -3.89
CA LYS A 163 13.25 -4.97 -3.22
C LYS A 163 12.64 -3.56 -3.21
N MET A 164 12.03 -3.14 -4.32
CA MET A 164 11.32 -1.86 -4.42
C MET A 164 10.10 -1.83 -3.49
N LEU A 165 9.24 -2.85 -3.55
CA LEU A 165 8.08 -2.99 -2.66
C LEU A 165 8.49 -2.99 -1.19
N LYS A 166 9.57 -3.71 -0.84
CA LYS A 166 10.12 -3.73 0.52
C LYS A 166 10.49 -2.32 0.99
N ARG A 167 11.14 -1.52 0.14
CA ARG A 167 11.52 -0.14 0.49
C ARG A 167 10.29 0.76 0.67
N TYR A 168 9.35 0.70 -0.26
CA TYR A 168 8.14 1.54 -0.21
C TYR A 168 7.22 1.19 0.95
N LEU A 169 7.05 -0.09 1.26
CA LEU A 169 6.14 -0.55 2.32
C LEU A 169 6.80 -0.57 3.71
N TYR A 170 8.10 -0.29 3.81
CA TYR A 170 8.83 -0.33 5.09
C TYR A 170 8.30 0.66 6.13
N PRO A 171 8.03 1.94 5.79
CA PRO A 171 7.49 2.90 6.76
C PRO A 171 6.13 2.47 7.30
N LEU A 172 5.27 1.91 6.44
CA LEU A 172 3.97 1.37 6.87
C LEU A 172 4.14 0.18 7.83
N PHE A 173 5.13 -0.68 7.57
CA PHE A 173 5.47 -1.78 8.48
C PHE A 173 5.97 -1.27 9.83
N LEU A 174 6.89 -0.30 9.86
CA LEU A 174 7.40 0.32 11.08
C LEU A 174 6.28 1.03 11.87
N HIS A 175 5.42 1.77 11.18
CA HIS A 175 4.25 2.40 11.79
C HIS A 175 3.41 1.38 12.57
N LYS A 176 3.04 0.26 11.92
CA LYS A 176 2.23 -0.79 12.56
C LYS A 176 2.93 -1.43 13.75
N LEU A 177 4.21 -1.76 13.59
CA LEU A 177 5.02 -2.37 14.65
C LEU A 177 5.14 -1.45 15.88
N CYS A 178 5.49 -0.18 15.65
CA CYS A 178 5.64 0.81 16.73
C CYS A 178 4.31 1.10 17.44
N MET A 179 3.20 1.18 16.70
CA MET A 179 1.87 1.35 17.30
C MET A 179 1.49 0.15 18.16
N GLU A 180 1.69 -1.08 17.69
CA GLU A 180 1.40 -2.28 18.48
C GLU A 180 2.24 -2.36 19.75
N ILE A 181 3.56 -2.13 19.67
CA ILE A 181 4.43 -2.12 20.86
C ILE A 181 4.01 -1.00 21.83
N SER A 182 3.71 0.21 21.31
CA SER A 182 3.27 1.34 22.12
C SER A 182 2.00 1.03 22.90
N LEU A 183 1.01 0.38 22.29
CA LEU A 183 -0.20 -0.02 23.01
C LEU A 183 0.14 -0.95 24.17
N TYR A 184 0.85 -2.04 23.89
CA TYR A 184 1.09 -3.03 24.94
C TYR A 184 1.90 -2.43 26.10
N LEU A 185 2.79 -1.47 25.81
CA LEU A 185 3.47 -0.69 26.85
C LEU A 185 2.53 0.22 27.66
N GLN A 186 1.51 0.83 27.04
CA GLN A 186 0.49 1.61 27.76
C GLN A 186 -0.34 0.73 28.72
N GLN A 187 -0.42 -0.57 28.45
CA GLN A 187 -1.07 -1.54 29.32
C GLN A 187 -0.15 -2.07 30.44
N HIS A 188 1.00 -1.42 30.66
CA HIS A 188 2.01 -1.81 31.64
C HIS A 188 2.58 -3.23 31.45
N ILE A 189 2.49 -3.76 30.24
CA ILE A 189 3.08 -5.07 29.91
C ILE A 189 4.58 -4.89 29.71
N ASP A 190 5.36 -5.81 30.27
CA ASP A 190 6.82 -5.77 30.16
C ASP A 190 7.26 -5.87 28.70
N ILE A 191 8.16 -4.98 28.29
CA ILE A 191 8.62 -4.86 26.91
C ILE A 191 9.23 -6.15 26.37
N LYS A 192 9.91 -6.92 27.23
CA LYS A 192 10.51 -8.20 26.82
C LYS A 192 9.42 -9.19 26.40
N SER A 193 8.36 -9.30 27.20
CA SER A 193 7.20 -10.13 26.88
C SER A 193 6.48 -9.68 25.60
N ILE A 194 6.41 -8.36 25.36
CA ILE A 194 5.87 -7.80 24.13
C ILE A 194 6.69 -8.26 22.93
N ILE A 195 8.01 -8.07 22.98
CA ILE A 195 8.90 -8.41 21.86
C ILE A 195 8.87 -9.93 21.59
N GLU A 196 8.79 -10.77 22.62
CA GLU A 196 8.65 -12.22 22.49
C GLU A 196 7.35 -12.61 21.76
N SER A 197 6.23 -11.97 22.12
CA SER A 197 4.89 -12.26 21.59
C SER A 197 4.71 -11.95 20.09
N ILE A 198 5.56 -11.09 19.50
CA ILE A 198 5.45 -10.67 18.09
C ILE A 198 5.71 -11.88 17.17
N GLN A 199 4.71 -12.39 16.46
CA GLN A 199 4.94 -13.49 15.53
C GLN A 199 5.31 -12.99 14.13
N VAL A 200 6.35 -13.60 13.56
CA VAL A 200 6.82 -13.28 12.21
C VAL A 200 6.32 -14.36 11.26
N ASN A 201 5.41 -14.01 10.35
CA ASN A 201 4.98 -14.95 9.32
C ASN A 201 6.20 -15.36 8.46
N LYS A 202 6.34 -16.65 8.15
CA LYS A 202 7.46 -17.22 7.39
C LYS A 202 7.65 -16.53 6.03
N ASN A 203 6.56 -16.03 5.45
CA ASN A 203 6.54 -15.35 4.14
C ASN A 203 6.58 -13.81 4.22
N SER A 204 6.89 -13.23 5.39
CA SER A 204 6.95 -11.78 5.54
C SER A 204 8.21 -11.18 4.88
N LEU A 205 8.03 -10.09 4.15
CA LEU A 205 9.12 -9.32 3.51
C LEU A 205 10.16 -8.78 4.51
N TYR A 206 9.77 -8.67 5.77
CA TYR A 206 10.54 -8.06 6.86
C TYR A 206 11.03 -9.08 7.90
N LYS A 207 10.96 -10.38 7.58
CA LYS A 207 11.33 -11.45 8.51
C LYS A 207 12.72 -11.26 9.11
N THR A 208 13.72 -11.00 8.27
CA THR A 208 15.11 -10.83 8.70
C THR A 208 15.27 -9.65 9.65
N SER A 209 14.69 -8.49 9.33
CA SER A 209 14.75 -7.29 10.16
C SER A 209 14.11 -7.52 11.53
N LEU A 210 12.93 -8.17 11.57
CA LEU A 210 12.26 -8.53 12.83
C LEU A 210 13.02 -9.57 13.64
N HIS A 211 13.65 -10.54 12.98
CA HIS A 211 14.46 -11.55 13.65
C HIS A 211 15.70 -10.93 14.29
N THR A 212 16.41 -10.05 13.56
CA THR A 212 17.55 -9.32 14.09
C THR A 212 17.16 -8.45 15.28
N PHE A 213 16.05 -7.70 15.17
CA PHE A 213 15.48 -6.93 16.28
C PHE A 213 15.25 -7.79 17.52
N LYS A 214 14.50 -8.90 17.38
CA LYS A 214 14.19 -9.80 18.49
C LYS A 214 15.44 -10.40 19.11
N ASN A 215 16.38 -10.86 18.29
CA ASN A 215 17.61 -11.48 18.78
C ASN A 215 18.44 -10.48 19.61
N ILE A 216 18.59 -9.24 19.15
CA ILE A 216 19.35 -8.22 19.87
C ILE A 216 18.61 -7.74 21.13
N ALA A 217 17.30 -7.52 21.04
CA ALA A 217 16.52 -6.99 22.15
C ALA A 217 16.30 -8.03 23.27
N ILE A 218 16.08 -9.31 22.92
CA ILE A 218 15.77 -10.37 23.90
C ILE A 218 17.04 -11.10 24.33
N ASN A 219 17.82 -11.66 23.39
CA ASN A 219 18.92 -12.58 23.70
C ASN A 219 20.18 -11.83 24.12
N ASN A 220 20.46 -10.68 23.52
CA ASN A 220 21.61 -9.86 23.90
C ASN A 220 21.28 -8.86 25.02
N HIS A 221 20.02 -8.78 25.46
CA HIS A 221 19.55 -7.81 26.47
C HIS A 221 19.80 -6.33 26.12
N LYS A 222 19.94 -6.02 24.82
CA LYS A 222 20.26 -4.66 24.35
C LYS A 222 19.08 -4.05 23.61
N LEU A 223 18.10 -3.60 24.38
CA LEU A 223 16.85 -3.03 23.86
C LEU A 223 17.07 -1.85 22.89
N LYS A 224 18.00 -0.93 23.24
CA LYS A 224 18.37 0.22 22.40
C LYS A 224 18.92 -0.22 21.04
N GLU A 225 19.93 -1.09 21.04
CA GLU A 225 20.55 -1.62 19.82
C GLU A 225 19.55 -2.43 18.97
N GLY A 226 18.61 -3.11 19.62
CA GLY A 226 17.47 -3.74 18.96
C GLY A 226 16.68 -2.72 18.13
N PHE A 227 16.19 -1.65 18.75
CA PHE A 227 15.47 -0.61 18.01
C PHE A 227 16.31 0.05 16.93
N PHE A 228 17.62 0.23 17.13
CA PHE A 228 18.51 0.79 16.12
C PHE A 228 18.62 -0.10 14.87
N SER A 229 18.48 -1.42 15.01
CA SER A 229 18.44 -2.34 13.87
C SER A 229 17.18 -2.21 13.00
N LEU A 230 16.10 -1.62 13.53
CA LEU A 230 14.86 -1.36 12.81
C LEU A 230 14.78 0.08 12.29
N LEU A 231 15.32 1.04 13.02
CA LEU A 231 15.16 2.46 12.73
C LEU A 231 16.25 2.93 11.75
N PRO A 232 15.87 3.40 10.55
CA PRO A 232 16.82 3.75 9.51
C PRO A 232 17.58 5.06 9.76
N THR A 233 17.10 5.95 10.65
CA THR A 233 17.68 7.30 10.82
C THR A 233 18.22 7.55 12.24
N HIS A 234 19.31 8.33 12.33
CA HIS A 234 19.89 8.72 13.62
C HIS A 234 18.92 9.56 14.49
N SER A 235 18.09 10.41 13.88
CA SER A 235 17.07 11.17 14.60
C SER A 235 16.06 10.26 15.32
N GLU A 236 15.61 9.18 14.67
CA GLU A 236 14.72 8.19 15.29
C GLU A 236 15.40 7.42 16.42
N GLN A 237 16.70 7.11 16.26
CA GLN A 237 17.51 6.47 17.29
C GLN A 237 17.66 7.36 18.54
N HIS A 238 17.86 8.68 18.36
CA HIS A 238 17.86 9.63 19.47
C HIS A 238 16.52 9.70 20.19
N ILE A 239 15.40 9.74 19.44
CA ILE A 239 14.05 9.74 20.02
C ILE A 239 13.84 8.51 20.91
N ILE A 240 14.20 7.31 20.44
CA ILE A 240 14.11 6.09 21.26
C ILE A 240 15.02 6.17 22.48
N THR A 241 16.25 6.67 22.33
CA THR A 241 17.20 6.76 23.43
C THR A 241 16.67 7.65 24.56
N HIS A 242 16.12 8.82 24.20
CA HIS A 242 15.48 9.72 25.15
C HIS A 242 14.18 9.14 25.72
N ALA A 243 13.37 8.46 24.91
CA ALA A 243 12.12 7.86 25.36
C ALA A 243 12.36 6.72 26.36
N ILE A 244 13.43 5.94 26.18
CA ILE A 244 13.86 4.91 27.14
C ILE A 244 14.39 5.57 28.42
N ALA A 245 15.27 6.58 28.30
CA ALA A 245 15.86 7.25 29.46
C ALA A 245 14.81 7.98 30.33
N SER A 246 13.75 8.51 29.71
CA SER A 246 12.65 9.20 30.39
C SER A 246 11.50 8.28 30.83
N ASN A 247 11.62 6.96 30.61
CA ASN A 247 10.55 5.98 30.87
C ASN A 247 9.23 6.29 30.12
N GLN A 248 9.31 6.97 28.97
CA GLN A 248 8.16 7.33 28.12
C GLN A 248 8.24 6.65 26.74
N LEU A 249 8.71 5.40 26.71
CA LEU A 249 8.92 4.65 25.46
C LEU A 249 7.67 4.54 24.60
N HIS A 250 6.49 4.40 25.21
CA HIS A 250 5.22 4.40 24.49
C HIS A 250 5.02 5.69 23.67
N LYS A 251 5.28 6.87 24.25
CA LYS A 251 5.14 8.15 23.53
C LYS A 251 6.19 8.28 22.41
N GLY A 252 7.42 7.85 22.67
CA GLY A 252 8.48 7.84 21.66
C GLY A 252 8.13 6.96 20.46
N LEU A 253 7.61 5.77 20.70
CA LEU A 253 7.15 4.85 19.65
C LEU A 253 5.95 5.40 18.89
N HIS A 254 4.99 6.01 19.58
CA HIS A 254 3.86 6.66 18.93
C HIS A 254 4.29 7.81 18.02
N TYR A 255 5.27 8.62 18.45
CA TYR A 255 5.82 9.71 17.65
C TYR A 255 6.54 9.20 16.40
N ILE A 256 7.39 8.17 16.54
CA ILE A 256 8.07 7.52 15.42
C ILE A 256 7.05 6.89 14.45
N ALA A 257 6.01 6.24 14.98
CA ALA A 257 4.95 5.69 14.16
C ALA A 257 4.25 6.78 13.33
N LYS A 258 4.02 7.96 13.91
CA LYS A 258 3.45 9.11 13.19
C LYS A 258 4.38 9.62 12.09
N ILE A 259 5.68 9.76 12.36
CA ILE A 259 6.67 10.16 11.35
C ILE A 259 6.66 9.20 10.15
N HIS A 260 6.70 7.89 10.39
CA HIS A 260 6.71 6.91 9.30
C HIS A 260 5.39 6.87 8.51
N LYS A 261 4.26 7.13 9.18
CA LYS A 261 2.96 7.30 8.54
C LYS A 261 2.97 8.51 7.60
N ASP A 262 3.35 9.68 8.11
CA ASP A 262 3.33 10.95 7.36
C ASP A 262 4.31 10.88 6.18
N ASN A 263 5.53 10.38 6.42
CA ASN A 263 6.54 10.17 5.36
C ASN A 263 6.04 9.23 4.25
N PHE A 264 5.26 8.19 4.60
CA PHE A 264 4.67 7.30 3.59
C PHE A 264 3.63 8.03 2.74
N PHE A 265 2.74 8.83 3.35
CA PHE A 265 1.75 9.62 2.61
C PHE A 265 2.40 10.66 1.71
N ASP A 266 3.41 11.36 2.20
CA ASP A 266 4.12 12.36 1.40
C ASP A 266 4.86 11.72 0.22
N SER A 267 5.53 10.59 0.45
CA SER A 267 6.18 9.83 -0.61
C SER A 267 5.19 9.33 -1.66
N LEU A 268 4.02 8.84 -1.22
CA LEU A 268 2.95 8.39 -2.10
C LEU A 268 2.36 9.54 -2.91
N LYS A 269 2.08 10.67 -2.27
CA LYS A 269 1.57 11.89 -2.92
C LYS A 269 2.56 12.44 -3.94
N GLN A 270 3.85 12.51 -3.61
CA GLN A 270 4.90 12.96 -4.54
C GLN A 270 5.01 12.02 -5.75
N SER A 271 5.01 10.72 -5.51
CA SER A 271 5.10 9.71 -6.57
C SER A 271 3.90 9.79 -7.53
N LEU A 272 2.69 9.93 -6.97
CA LEU A 272 1.46 10.10 -7.73
C LEU A 272 1.42 11.44 -8.47
N SER A 273 1.91 12.52 -7.86
CA SER A 273 2.02 13.82 -8.51
C SER A 273 2.95 13.76 -9.73
N ARG A 274 4.14 13.15 -9.59
CA ARG A 274 5.08 12.96 -10.70
C ARG A 274 4.47 12.12 -11.82
N LEU A 275 3.77 11.05 -11.45
CA LEU A 275 3.07 10.18 -12.40
C LEU A 275 1.94 10.95 -13.12
N SER A 276 1.16 11.74 -12.39
CA SER A 276 0.09 12.57 -12.97
C SER A 276 0.64 13.64 -13.93
N LEU A 277 1.76 14.27 -13.60
CA LEU A 277 2.42 15.26 -14.46
C LEU A 277 2.95 14.60 -15.74
N CYS A 278 3.56 13.42 -15.63
CA CYS A 278 3.99 12.64 -16.79
C CYS A 278 2.81 12.30 -17.72
N LEU A 279 1.69 11.86 -17.14
CA LEU A 279 0.46 11.59 -17.90
C LEU A 279 -0.16 12.83 -18.52
N LEU A 280 -0.07 13.98 -17.84
CA LEU A 280 -0.56 15.26 -18.34
C LEU A 280 0.28 15.71 -19.56
N ILE A 281 1.60 15.56 -19.49
CA ILE A 281 2.48 15.81 -20.63
C ILE A 281 2.14 14.86 -21.79
N LEU A 282 1.97 13.56 -21.51
CA LEU A 282 1.62 12.58 -22.53
C LEU A 282 0.25 12.87 -23.19
N THR A 283 -0.74 13.29 -22.39
CA THR A 283 -2.05 13.72 -22.91
C THR A 283 -1.95 15.00 -23.74
N GLY A 284 -1.14 15.97 -23.32
CA GLY A 284 -0.88 17.18 -24.10
C GLY A 284 -0.25 16.85 -25.47
N ILE A 285 0.78 16.01 -25.50
CA ILE A 285 1.44 15.57 -26.74
C ILE A 285 0.44 14.88 -27.67
N THR A 286 -0.43 14.03 -27.13
CA THR A 286 -1.39 13.26 -27.93
C THR A 286 -2.50 14.13 -28.49
N ILE A 287 -2.99 15.11 -27.73
CA ILE A 287 -3.92 16.13 -28.22
C ILE A 287 -3.27 16.96 -29.34
N LEU A 288 -2.05 17.46 -29.13
CA LEU A 288 -1.32 18.23 -30.15
C LEU A 288 -1.08 17.40 -31.42
N THR A 289 -0.73 16.12 -31.28
CA THR A 289 -0.57 15.20 -32.41
C THR A 289 -1.89 15.02 -33.16
N GLY A 290 -3.01 14.91 -32.42
CA GLY A 290 -4.35 14.86 -33.02
C GLY A 290 -4.67 16.11 -33.84
N PHE A 291 -4.43 17.31 -33.28
CA PHE A 291 -4.63 18.59 -33.99
C PHE A 291 -3.71 18.74 -35.21
N TYR A 292 -2.46 18.31 -35.12
CA TYR A 292 -1.55 18.32 -36.26
C TYR A 292 -2.08 17.41 -37.39
N LEU A 293 -2.57 16.23 -37.04
CA LEU A 293 -3.15 15.28 -37.99
C LEU A 293 -4.48 15.76 -38.60
N THR A 294 -5.31 16.53 -37.87
CA THR A 294 -6.53 17.15 -38.45
C THR A 294 -6.20 18.28 -39.43
N LEU A 295 -5.15 19.06 -39.16
CA LEU A 295 -4.78 20.22 -39.99
C LEU A 295 -4.03 19.84 -41.26
N LEU A 296 -3.35 18.69 -41.27
CA LEU A 296 -2.59 18.18 -42.41
C LEU A 296 -3.42 18.15 -43.72
N PRO A 297 -4.59 17.49 -43.79
CA PRO A 297 -5.40 17.50 -45.01
C PRO A 297 -5.82 18.89 -45.48
N LEU A 298 -6.12 19.81 -44.53
CA LEU A 298 -6.51 21.18 -44.79
C LEU A 298 -5.38 22.00 -45.43
N GLN A 299 -4.16 21.86 -44.92
CA GLN A 299 -2.98 22.51 -45.51
C GLN A 299 -2.71 22.04 -46.94
N TYR A 300 -2.94 20.75 -47.23
CA TYR A 300 -2.80 20.22 -48.59
C TYR A 300 -3.91 20.70 -49.53
N LEU A 301 -5.13 20.84 -49.04
CA LEU A 301 -6.25 21.39 -49.80
C LEU A 301 -5.99 22.86 -50.20
N VAL A 302 -5.48 23.68 -49.27
CA VAL A 302 -5.15 25.10 -49.53
C VAL A 302 -3.94 25.26 -50.46
N LYS A 303 -2.96 24.36 -50.42
CA LYS A 303 -1.80 24.41 -51.33
C LYS A 303 -2.12 24.01 -52.77
N ASN A 304 -3.21 23.29 -52.99
CA ASN A 304 -3.62 22.79 -54.31
C ASN A 304 -4.82 23.55 -54.90
N LEU A 305 -5.31 24.58 -54.20
CA LEU A 305 -6.22 25.61 -54.69
C LEU A 305 -5.42 26.79 -55.24
#